data_AF-A0A2R4SVQ2-F1
#
_entry.id   AF-A0A2R4SVQ2-F1
#
_cell.length_a   1.000
_cell.length_b   1.000
_cell.length_c   1.000
_cell.angle_alpha   90.00
_cell.angle_beta   90.00
_cell.angle_gamma   90.00
#
_symmetry.space_group_name_H-M   'P 1'
#
loop_
_entity.id
_entity.type
_entity.pdbx_description
1 polymer ?
#
loop_
_entity_poly.entity_id
_entity_poly.type
_entity_poly.pdbx_seq_one_letter_code
_entity_poly.pdbx_strand_id
1 'polypeptide(L)'
;MPAIDQLVQLQRRLLEGGTRALVVEGGSISLLDVLLARPEWSNGWRVHVTVCVERSASRYDADVAARVERMLGYGTRPGEARTLQHELVALWDHPQARKHTAEVLGYQQAIDLCEIHGLPPQQLTGPAGPLWRGELAQLIHGAHLAYARQQRRALAAALPALNDIAERVELCET
;
A
#
# COMPACT_ATOMS: atom_id res chain seq x y z
N MET A 1 8.16 18.70 5.56
CA MET A 1 6.83 19.27 5.25
C MET A 1 5.84 18.11 5.25
N PRO A 2 4.78 18.14 6.07
CA PRO A 2 3.73 17.12 6.08
C PRO A 2 3.14 16.87 4.68
N ALA A 3 2.80 15.62 4.35
CA ALA A 3 2.26 15.23 3.03
C ALA A 3 0.99 16.00 2.64
N ILE A 4 0.15 16.33 3.62
CA ILE A 4 -1.08 17.09 3.40
C ILE A 4 -0.80 18.55 3.00
N ASP A 5 0.26 19.17 3.49
CA ASP A 5 0.60 20.55 3.11
C ASP A 5 1.02 20.60 1.63
N GLN A 6 1.73 19.57 1.17
CA GLN A 6 2.05 19.40 -0.25
C GLN A 6 0.79 19.22 -1.09
N LEU A 7 -0.18 18.41 -0.62
CA LEU A 7 -1.45 18.22 -1.33
C LEU A 7 -2.25 19.53 -1.42
N VAL A 8 -2.37 20.28 -0.32
CA VAL A 8 -3.08 21.57 -0.28
C VAL A 8 -2.41 22.59 -1.21
N GLN A 9 -1.08 22.63 -1.25
CA GLN A 9 -0.36 23.52 -2.17
C GLN A 9 -0.54 23.08 -3.63
N LEU A 10 -0.47 21.78 -3.90
CA LEU A 10 -0.61 21.23 -5.24
C LEU A 10 -2.02 21.47 -5.79
N GLN A 11 -3.07 21.20 -4.99
CA GLN A 11 -4.45 21.38 -5.44
C GLN A 11 -4.74 22.85 -5.78
N ARG A 12 -4.25 23.81 -4.97
CA ARG A 12 -4.42 25.24 -5.26
C ARG A 12 -3.75 25.65 -6.56
N ARG A 13 -2.50 25.23 -6.77
CA ARG A 13 -1.76 25.50 -8.01
C ARG A 13 -2.47 24.90 -9.24
N LEU A 14 -3.01 23.69 -9.10
CA LEU A 14 -3.76 23.04 -10.19
C LEU A 14 -5.05 23.80 -10.51
N LEU A 15 -5.78 24.23 -9.49
CA LEU A 15 -7.00 25.00 -9.64
C LEU A 15 -6.74 26.36 -10.31
N GLU A 16 -5.72 27.09 -9.86
CA GLU A 16 -5.26 28.36 -10.46
C GLU A 16 -4.81 28.17 -11.92
N GLY A 17 -4.21 27.02 -12.23
CA GLY A 17 -3.81 26.64 -13.59
C GLY A 17 -4.96 26.18 -14.50
N GLY A 18 -6.22 26.21 -14.02
CA GLY A 18 -7.40 25.83 -14.80
C GLY A 18 -7.71 24.34 -14.85
N THR A 19 -7.08 23.53 -13.99
CA THR A 19 -7.39 22.09 -13.85
C THR A 19 -8.82 21.92 -13.38
N ARG A 20 -9.58 21.08 -14.08
CA ARG A 20 -11.02 20.88 -13.80
C ARG A 20 -11.33 19.61 -13.02
N ALA A 21 -10.39 18.67 -12.95
CA ALA A 21 -10.56 17.43 -12.21
C ALA A 21 -9.22 16.93 -11.67
N LEU A 22 -9.24 16.42 -10.45
CA LEU A 22 -8.12 15.75 -9.79
C LEU A 22 -8.65 14.43 -9.22
N VAL A 23 -7.94 13.33 -9.50
CA VAL A 23 -8.24 12.02 -8.90
C VAL A 23 -7.17 11.71 -7.87
N VAL A 24 -7.59 11.49 -6.63
CA VAL A 24 -6.74 11.01 -5.55
C VAL A 24 -7.14 9.57 -5.25
N GLU A 25 -6.22 8.64 -5.47
CA GLU A 25 -6.43 7.22 -5.26
C GLU A 25 -5.37 6.68 -4.30
N GLY A 26 -5.79 5.80 -3.38
CA GLY A 26 -4.89 5.12 -2.46
C GLY A 26 -5.63 4.53 -1.26
N GLY A 27 -4.87 3.80 -0.44
CA GLY A 27 -5.39 3.10 0.75
C GLY A 27 -4.62 3.40 2.04
N SER A 28 -3.92 4.53 2.12
CA SER A 28 -3.19 4.90 3.34
C SER A 28 -4.16 5.34 4.43
N ILE A 29 -4.23 4.57 5.53
CA ILE A 29 -5.07 4.87 6.69
C ILE A 29 -4.67 6.21 7.32
N SER A 30 -3.37 6.41 7.53
CA SER A 30 -2.86 7.64 8.15
C SER A 30 -3.08 8.87 7.29
N LEU A 31 -3.00 8.74 5.96
CA LEU A 31 -3.30 9.85 5.06
C LEU A 31 -4.79 10.17 5.04
N LEU A 32 -5.66 9.15 5.08
CA LEU A 32 -7.11 9.33 5.21
C LEU A 32 -7.45 10.11 6.48
N ASP A 33 -6.91 9.73 7.63
CA ASP A 33 -7.13 10.44 8.90
C ASP A 33 -6.74 11.92 8.79
N VAL A 34 -5.59 12.19 8.18
CA VAL A 34 -5.10 13.57 7.98
C VAL A 34 -5.99 14.35 7.01
N LEU A 35 -6.49 13.73 5.93
CA LEU A 35 -7.42 14.35 4.99
C LEU A 35 -8.74 14.73 5.68
N LEU A 36 -9.27 13.87 6.55
CA LEU A 36 -10.50 14.13 7.29
C LEU A 36 -10.33 15.23 8.34
N ALA A 37 -9.17 15.27 9.01
CA ALA A 37 -8.87 16.29 10.02
C ALA A 37 -8.62 17.69 9.43
N ARG A 38 -8.33 17.79 8.14
CA ARG A 38 -7.88 19.02 7.47
C ARG A 38 -8.66 19.28 6.17
N PRO A 39 -9.97 19.57 6.23
CA PRO A 39 -10.82 19.66 5.05
C PRO A 39 -10.43 20.79 4.08
N GLU A 40 -9.49 21.67 4.41
CA GLU A 40 -9.04 22.74 3.50
C GLU A 40 -8.45 22.24 2.18
N TRP A 41 -8.11 20.96 2.06
CA TRP A 41 -7.69 20.35 0.80
C TRP A 41 -8.81 20.33 -0.25
N SER A 42 -10.08 20.33 0.15
CA SER A 42 -11.23 20.31 -0.77
C SER A 42 -11.71 21.70 -1.18
N ASN A 43 -11.19 22.77 -0.55
CA ASN A 43 -11.63 24.13 -0.84
C ASN A 43 -11.48 24.47 -2.33
N GLY A 44 -12.58 24.89 -2.96
CA GLY A 44 -12.64 25.23 -4.39
C GLY A 44 -12.96 24.04 -5.30
N TRP A 45 -13.06 22.82 -4.75
CA TRP A 45 -13.39 21.60 -5.50
C TRP A 45 -14.77 21.08 -5.12
N ARG A 46 -15.44 20.46 -6.10
CA ARG A 46 -16.54 19.53 -5.82
C ARG A 46 -15.92 18.17 -5.56
N VAL A 47 -16.23 17.58 -4.42
CA VAL A 47 -15.64 16.32 -4.00
C VAL A 47 -16.61 15.18 -4.23
N HIS A 48 -16.14 14.17 -4.97
CA HIS A 48 -16.81 12.89 -5.13
C HIS A 48 -15.91 11.81 -4.53
N VAL A 49 -16.47 10.95 -3.69
CA VAL A 49 -15.73 9.88 -3.02
C VAL A 49 -16.28 8.54 -3.47
N THR A 50 -15.38 7.66 -3.91
CA THR A 50 -15.68 6.25 -4.15
C THR A 50 -14.91 5.42 -3.13
N VAL A 51 -15.63 4.70 -2.28
CA VAL A 51 -15.06 3.77 -1.31
C VAL A 51 -15.13 2.37 -1.92
N CYS A 52 -13.96 1.83 -2.29
CA CYS A 52 -13.86 0.47 -2.81
C CYS A 52 -13.70 -0.54 -1.67
N VAL A 53 -14.59 -1.53 -1.62
CA VAL A 53 -14.51 -2.68 -0.71
C VAL A 53 -14.56 -3.96 -1.52
N GLU A 54 -13.90 -5.01 -1.05
CA GLU A 54 -14.01 -6.31 -1.72
C GLU A 54 -15.43 -6.86 -1.63
N ARG A 55 -15.96 -7.36 -2.76
CA ARG A 55 -17.27 -8.03 -2.80
C ARG A 55 -17.24 -9.38 -2.09
N SER A 56 -16.10 -10.08 -2.17
CA SER A 56 -15.98 -11.47 -1.76
C SER A 56 -14.65 -11.69 -1.06
N ALA A 57 -14.72 -12.14 0.20
CA ALA A 57 -13.53 -12.44 0.99
C ALA A 57 -12.65 -13.52 0.32
N SER A 58 -13.24 -14.54 -0.30
CA SER A 58 -12.49 -15.60 -0.97
C SER A 58 -11.85 -15.16 -2.28
N ARG A 59 -12.50 -14.26 -3.05
CA ARG A 59 -11.88 -13.68 -4.25
C ARG A 59 -10.73 -12.76 -3.88
N TYR A 60 -10.95 -11.89 -2.89
CA TYR A 60 -9.90 -11.01 -2.40
C TYR A 60 -8.69 -11.79 -1.88
N ASP A 61 -8.93 -12.87 -1.13
CA ASP A 61 -7.88 -13.77 -0.65
C ASP A 61 -7.04 -14.35 -1.81
N ALA A 62 -7.71 -14.83 -2.86
CA ALA A 62 -7.07 -15.34 -4.06
C ALA A 62 -6.29 -14.25 -4.83
N ASP A 63 -6.83 -13.04 -4.93
CA ASP A 63 -6.16 -11.91 -5.58
C ASP A 63 -4.92 -11.46 -4.82
N VAL A 64 -4.98 -11.46 -3.48
CA VAL A 64 -3.80 -11.19 -2.64
C VAL A 64 -2.77 -12.30 -2.83
N ALA A 65 -3.17 -13.57 -2.84
CA ALA A 65 -2.25 -14.69 -3.08
C ALA A 65 -1.55 -14.55 -4.43
N ALA A 66 -2.31 -14.31 -5.50
CA ALA A 66 -1.77 -14.11 -6.85
C ALA A 66 -0.87 -12.87 -6.96
N ARG A 67 -1.16 -11.79 -6.21
CA ARG A 67 -0.29 -10.62 -6.13
C ARG A 67 1.03 -10.95 -5.44
N VAL A 68 0.99 -11.65 -4.31
CA VAL A 68 2.19 -12.05 -3.55
C VAL A 68 3.06 -12.98 -4.40
N GLU A 69 2.47 -13.95 -5.09
CA GLU A 69 3.19 -14.82 -6.01
C GLU A 69 3.93 -14.03 -7.09
N ARG A 70 3.26 -13.06 -7.73
CA ARG A 70 3.92 -12.18 -8.71
C ARG A 70 5.06 -11.37 -8.10
N MET A 71 4.86 -10.81 -6.90
CA MET A 71 5.89 -10.04 -6.19
C MET A 71 7.14 -10.88 -5.88
N LEU A 72 6.96 -12.18 -5.64
CA LEU A 72 8.03 -13.12 -5.34
C LEU A 72 8.60 -13.83 -6.59
N GLY A 73 8.14 -13.45 -7.78
CA GLY A 73 8.64 -13.95 -9.07
C GLY A 73 8.15 -15.35 -9.44
N TYR A 74 6.99 -15.79 -8.95
CA TYR A 74 6.33 -16.98 -9.49
C TYR A 74 5.84 -16.68 -10.92
N GLY A 75 6.11 -17.61 -11.85
CA GLY A 75 5.69 -17.48 -13.26
C GLY A 75 6.50 -16.50 -14.11
N THR A 76 7.48 -15.79 -13.54
CA THR A 76 8.42 -14.92 -14.28
C THR A 76 9.70 -15.68 -14.63
N ARG A 77 10.26 -15.50 -15.83
CA ARG A 77 11.56 -16.12 -16.15
C ARG A 77 12.68 -15.43 -15.36
N PRO A 78 13.78 -16.15 -15.04
CA PRO A 78 14.94 -15.55 -14.40
C PRO A 78 15.43 -14.33 -15.17
N GLY A 79 15.54 -13.18 -14.48
CA GLY A 79 16.02 -11.92 -15.05
C GLY A 79 14.99 -11.03 -15.76
N GLU A 80 13.73 -11.48 -15.92
CA GLU A 80 12.69 -10.67 -16.61
C GLU A 80 12.00 -9.64 -15.69
N ALA A 81 11.96 -9.88 -14.38
CA ALA A 81 11.31 -8.98 -13.44
C ALA A 81 12.13 -8.84 -12.15
N ARG A 82 12.20 -7.61 -11.63
CA ARG A 82 12.73 -7.34 -10.30
C ARG A 82 11.68 -7.81 -9.27
N THR A 83 12.06 -8.75 -8.42
CA THR A 83 11.17 -9.27 -7.36
C THR A 83 11.36 -8.46 -6.07
N LEU A 84 10.42 -8.59 -5.13
CA LEU A 84 10.51 -7.95 -3.81
C LEU A 84 11.84 -8.27 -3.10
N GLN A 85 12.34 -9.51 -3.23
CA GLN A 85 13.61 -9.90 -2.63
C GLN A 85 14.80 -9.14 -3.27
N HIS A 86 14.79 -8.95 -4.59
CA HIS A 86 15.83 -8.18 -5.29
C HIS A 86 15.77 -6.69 -4.95
N GLU A 87 14.58 -6.15 -4.73
CA GLU A 87 14.41 -4.79 -4.25
C GLU A 87 14.97 -4.64 -2.84
N LEU A 88 14.63 -5.56 -1.93
CA LEU A 88 15.14 -5.55 -0.57
C LEU A 88 16.66 -5.59 -0.54
N VAL A 89 17.28 -6.53 -1.26
CA VAL A 89 18.75 -6.67 -1.32
C VAL A 89 19.42 -5.39 -1.79
N ALA A 90 18.90 -4.76 -2.84
CA ALA A 90 19.45 -3.51 -3.37
C ALA A 90 19.32 -2.33 -2.40
N LEU A 91 18.26 -2.29 -1.58
CA LEU A 91 18.07 -1.27 -0.56
C LEU A 91 18.85 -1.58 0.72
N TRP A 92 19.23 -2.84 0.93
CA TRP A 92 19.83 -3.30 2.17
C TRP A 92 21.19 -2.67 2.42
N ASP A 93 21.96 -2.24 1.42
CA ASP A 93 23.26 -1.61 1.71
C ASP A 93 23.15 -0.14 2.15
N HIS A 94 21.95 0.44 2.14
CA HIS A 94 21.70 1.83 2.53
C HIS A 94 21.02 1.92 3.91
N PRO A 95 21.72 2.30 4.99
CA PRO A 95 21.18 2.26 6.36
C PRO A 95 19.91 3.10 6.55
N GLN A 96 19.80 4.25 5.87
CA GLN A 96 18.60 5.09 5.92
C GLN A 96 17.41 4.43 5.21
N ALA A 97 17.66 3.71 4.11
CA ALA A 97 16.61 2.99 3.40
C ALA A 97 16.10 1.81 4.23
N ARG A 98 16.98 1.06 4.90
CA ARG A 98 16.60 -0.08 5.77
C ARG A 98 15.48 0.28 6.74
N LYS A 99 15.61 1.41 7.45
CA LYS A 99 14.62 1.85 8.44
C LYS A 99 13.24 2.05 7.81
N HIS A 100 13.19 2.72 6.67
CA HIS A 100 11.91 3.00 6.01
C HIS A 100 11.35 1.76 5.31
N THR A 101 12.21 0.92 4.75
CA THR A 101 11.83 -0.37 4.14
C THR A 101 11.19 -1.30 5.17
N ALA A 102 11.64 -1.30 6.42
CA ALA A 102 10.99 -2.04 7.49
C ALA A 102 9.55 -1.58 7.77
N GLU A 103 9.20 -0.32 7.51
CA GLU A 103 7.82 0.17 7.72
C GLU A 103 6.84 -0.29 6.62
N VAL A 104 7.35 -0.89 5.54
CA VAL A 104 6.56 -1.26 4.37
C VAL A 104 6.20 -2.75 4.40
N LEU A 105 4.90 -3.02 4.33
CA LEU A 105 4.34 -4.37 4.26
C LEU A 105 4.93 -5.14 3.07
N GLY A 106 5.34 -6.37 3.31
CA GLY A 106 6.06 -7.20 2.35
C GLY A 106 7.55 -7.24 2.67
N TYR A 107 8.18 -6.07 2.81
CA TYR A 107 9.58 -6.00 3.21
C TYR A 107 9.76 -6.27 4.70
N GLN A 108 8.88 -5.76 5.57
CA GLN A 108 8.91 -6.12 7.00
C GLN A 108 8.89 -7.64 7.19
N GLN A 109 8.00 -8.34 6.49
CA GLN A 109 7.91 -9.81 6.57
C GLN A 109 9.16 -10.51 6.04
N ALA A 110 9.80 -9.97 4.99
CA ALA A 110 11.06 -10.51 4.49
C ALA A 110 12.22 -10.28 5.48
N ILE A 111 12.23 -9.15 6.16
CA ILE A 111 13.20 -8.81 7.21
C ILE A 111 12.99 -9.71 8.43
N ASP A 112 11.74 -9.84 8.90
CA ASP A 112 11.37 -10.71 10.02
C ASP A 112 11.80 -12.16 9.74
N LEU A 113 11.55 -12.67 8.54
CA LEU A 113 11.97 -14.00 8.11
C LEU A 113 13.49 -14.15 8.18
N CYS A 114 14.23 -13.15 7.69
CA CYS A 114 15.69 -13.13 7.77
C CYS A 114 16.18 -13.16 9.23
N GLU A 115 15.56 -12.39 10.11
CA GLU A 115 15.91 -12.35 11.54
C GLU A 115 15.61 -13.67 12.25
N ILE A 116 14.42 -14.25 12.01
CA ILE A 116 13.98 -15.52 12.60
C ILE A 116 14.95 -16.65 12.26
N HIS A 117 15.42 -16.70 11.01
CA HIS A 117 16.28 -17.78 10.52
C HIS A 117 17.78 -17.43 10.53
N GLY A 118 18.17 -16.25 11.02
CA GLY A 118 19.56 -15.79 11.06
C GLY A 118 20.20 -15.63 9.68
N LEU A 119 19.40 -15.27 8.67
CA LEU A 119 19.80 -15.16 7.27
C LEU A 119 20.08 -13.70 6.90
N PRO A 120 21.16 -13.37 6.18
CA PRO A 120 21.28 -12.06 5.57
C PRO A 120 20.35 -11.94 4.34
N PRO A 121 19.74 -10.78 4.05
CA PRO A 121 18.78 -10.64 2.94
C PRO A 121 19.30 -11.07 1.57
N GLN A 122 20.61 -11.01 1.33
CA GLN A 122 21.27 -11.50 0.11
C GLN A 122 20.98 -13.00 -0.15
N GLN A 123 20.71 -13.79 0.88
CA GLN A 123 20.35 -15.20 0.73
C GLN A 123 18.94 -15.42 0.18
N LEU A 124 18.04 -14.43 0.28
CA LEU A 124 16.69 -14.53 -0.30
C LEU A 124 16.69 -14.53 -1.83
N THR A 125 17.73 -13.97 -2.46
CA THR A 125 17.94 -14.00 -3.92
C THR A 125 18.99 -15.02 -4.35
N GLY A 126 19.70 -15.63 -3.39
CA GLY A 126 20.75 -16.62 -3.65
C GLY A 126 20.21 -18.03 -3.92
N PRO A 127 21.11 -19.04 -3.99
CA PRO A 127 20.73 -20.43 -4.25
C PRO A 127 19.71 -21.02 -3.26
N ALA A 128 19.71 -20.54 -2.01
CA ALA A 128 18.75 -20.94 -0.99
C ALA A 128 17.42 -20.17 -1.05
N GLY A 129 17.33 -19.09 -1.83
CA GLY A 129 16.13 -18.24 -1.95
C GLY A 129 14.84 -18.98 -2.28
N PRO A 130 14.83 -19.98 -3.19
CA PRO A 130 13.65 -20.80 -3.46
C PRO A 130 13.10 -21.56 -2.24
N LEU A 131 13.96 -21.93 -1.28
CA LEU A 131 13.54 -22.64 -0.05
C LEU A 131 12.63 -21.77 0.82
N TRP A 132 12.95 -20.47 0.89
CA TRP A 132 12.27 -19.50 1.74
C TRP A 132 11.04 -18.87 1.08
N ARG A 133 10.88 -19.05 -0.23
CA ARG A 133 9.86 -18.35 -1.02
C ARG A 133 8.44 -18.69 -0.59
N GLY A 134 8.18 -19.96 -0.25
CA GLY A 134 6.85 -20.41 0.20
C GLY A 134 6.45 -19.82 1.55
N GLU A 135 7.37 -19.86 2.53
CA GLU A 135 7.15 -19.26 3.85
C GLU A 135 6.97 -17.75 3.76
N LEU A 136 7.83 -17.08 2.97
CA LEU A 136 7.70 -15.65 2.71
C LEU A 136 6.36 -15.29 2.07
N ALA A 137 5.87 -16.10 1.12
CA ALA A 137 4.56 -15.89 0.51
C ALA A 137 3.44 -15.93 1.56
N GLN A 138 3.46 -16.90 2.48
CA GLN A 138 2.47 -17.02 3.54
C GLN A 138 2.50 -15.82 4.51
N LEU A 139 3.70 -15.39 4.92
CA LEU A 139 3.87 -14.24 5.80
C LEU A 139 3.31 -12.96 5.17
N ILE A 140 3.68 -12.69 3.90
CA ILE A 140 3.24 -11.49 3.19
C ILE A 140 1.73 -11.53 2.92
N HIS A 141 1.19 -12.69 2.55
CA HIS A 141 -0.25 -12.89 2.32
C HIS A 141 -1.04 -12.61 3.60
N GLY A 142 -0.67 -13.23 4.72
CA GLY A 142 -1.31 -13.01 6.01
C GLY A 142 -1.27 -11.54 6.45
N ALA A 143 -0.13 -10.88 6.27
CA ALA A 143 0.04 -9.46 6.58
C ALA A 143 -0.89 -8.58 5.72
N HIS A 144 -0.98 -8.83 4.41
CA HIS A 144 -1.89 -8.08 3.52
C HIS A 144 -3.35 -8.22 3.95
N LEU A 145 -3.81 -9.43 4.26
CA LEU A 145 -5.18 -9.64 4.72
C LEU A 145 -5.46 -8.95 6.05
N ALA A 146 -4.49 -8.96 6.97
CA ALA A 146 -4.60 -8.25 8.23
C ALA A 146 -4.71 -6.73 8.02
N TYR A 147 -3.88 -6.18 7.13
CA TYR A 147 -3.93 -4.76 6.78
C TYR A 147 -5.23 -4.38 6.06
N ALA A 148 -5.72 -5.21 5.13
CA ALA A 148 -7.01 -5.00 4.47
C ALA A 148 -8.17 -4.91 5.47
N ARG A 149 -8.17 -5.76 6.51
CA ARG A 149 -9.15 -5.67 7.62
C ARG A 149 -9.01 -4.39 8.44
N GLN A 150 -7.80 -3.84 8.58
CA GLN A 150 -7.59 -2.54 9.21
C GLN A 150 -8.14 -1.42 8.31
N GLN A 151 -7.85 -1.45 7.01
CA GLN A 151 -8.35 -0.50 6.03
C GLN A 151 -9.87 -0.46 6.00
N ARG A 152 -10.56 -1.61 5.97
CA ARG A 152 -12.02 -1.65 6.03
C ARG A 152 -12.59 -0.98 7.27
N ARG A 153 -11.98 -1.21 8.43
CA ARG A 153 -12.41 -0.59 9.70
C ARG A 153 -12.20 0.93 9.66
N ALA A 154 -11.06 1.38 9.15
CA ALA A 154 -10.76 2.79 8.98
C ALA A 154 -11.74 3.47 8.01
N LEU A 155 -12.00 2.85 6.85
CA LEU A 155 -12.97 3.35 5.87
C LEU A 155 -14.38 3.42 6.45
N ALA A 156 -14.84 2.38 7.14
CA ALA A 156 -16.16 2.38 7.79
C ALA A 156 -16.28 3.49 8.84
N ALA A 157 -15.23 3.72 9.63
CA ALA A 157 -15.19 4.80 10.61
C ALA A 157 -15.14 6.20 9.96
N ALA A 158 -14.53 6.32 8.78
CA ALA A 158 -14.43 7.55 8.01
C ALA A 158 -15.72 7.96 7.29
N LEU A 159 -16.64 7.02 7.02
CA LEU A 159 -17.84 7.27 6.21
C LEU A 159 -18.67 8.49 6.66
N PRO A 160 -18.95 8.72 7.96
CA PRO A 160 -19.69 9.92 8.37
C PRO A 160 -18.99 11.22 7.96
N ALA A 161 -17.70 11.36 8.28
CA ALA A 161 -16.94 12.56 7.93
C ALA A 161 -16.78 12.73 6.40
N LEU A 162 -16.68 11.63 5.64
CA LEU A 162 -16.67 11.70 4.18
C LEU A 162 -18.00 12.21 3.62
N ASN A 163 -19.14 11.87 4.23
CA ASN A 163 -20.45 12.42 3.83
C ASN A 163 -20.58 13.91 4.14
N ASP A 164 -19.89 14.42 5.17
CA ASP A 164 -19.89 15.85 5.48
C ASP A 164 -19.03 16.66 4.50
N ILE A 165 -17.97 16.06 3.94
CA ILE A 165 -17.02 16.71 3.03
C ILE A 165 -17.44 16.59 1.56
N ALA A 166 -17.99 15.45 1.15
CA ALA A 166 -18.25 15.13 -0.24
C ALA A 166 -19.69 15.46 -0.68
N GLU A 167 -19.85 15.91 -1.93
CA GLU A 167 -21.19 16.05 -2.54
C GLU A 167 -21.84 14.69 -2.77
N ARG A 168 -21.01 13.65 -2.97
CA ARG A 168 -21.45 12.28 -3.20
C ARG A 168 -20.42 11.30 -2.66
N VAL A 169 -20.90 10.32 -1.90
CA VAL A 169 -20.13 9.15 -1.46
C VAL A 169 -20.77 7.90 -2.07
N GLU A 170 -19.97 7.10 -2.76
CA GLU A 170 -20.38 5.83 -3.37
C GLU A 170 -19.61 4.66 -2.78
N LEU A 171 -20.30 3.55 -2.57
CA LEU A 171 -19.64 2.28 -2.27
C LEU A 171 -19.47 1.50 -3.58
N CYS A 172 -18.23 1.15 -3.90
CA CYS A 172 -17.89 0.29 -5.02
C CYS A 172 -17.46 -1.07 -4.48
N GLU A 173 -18.06 -2.13 -4.99
CA GLU A 173 -17.63 -3.49 -4.66
C GLU A 173 -16.74 -4.03 -5.78
N THR A 174 -15.49 -4.35 -5.44
CA THR A 174 -14.49 -4.91 -6.36
C THR A 174 -14.38 -6.43 -6.21
#